data_AF-A0A2S9GFZ8-F1
#
_entry.id   AF-A0A2S9GFZ8-F1
#
_cell.length_a   1.000
_cell.length_b   1.000
_cell.length_c   1.000
_cell.angle_alpha   90.00
_cell.angle_beta   90.00
_cell.angle_gamma   90.00
#
_symmetry.space_group_name_H-M   'P 1'
#
loop_
_entity.id
_entity.type
_entity.pdbx_description
1 polymer ?
#
loop_
_entity_poly.entity_id
_entity_poly.type
_entity_poly.pdbx_seq_one_letter_code
_entity_poly.pdbx_strand_id
1 'polypeptide(L)'
;DALADLSPADPTIPYYSATLYDPREPADYDADYWVDNLRHAVRFAAAVQAAMEDGYRVFAELSPHPLLTHAVDQNANSLDVSAV
;
A
#
# COMPACT_ATOMS: atom_id res chain seq x y z
N ASP A 1 -16.04 -12.97 14.05
CA ASP A 1 -17.16 -12.34 14.79
C ASP A 1 -17.10 -10.83 14.80
N ALA A 2 -16.06 -10.18 15.35
CA ALA A 2 -16.04 -8.72 15.52
C ALA A 2 -16.00 -7.87 14.22
N LEU A 3 -15.64 -8.47 13.08
CA LEU A 3 -15.58 -7.80 11.77
C LEU A 3 -16.57 -8.41 10.75
N ALA A 4 -17.48 -9.27 11.20
CA ALA A 4 -18.35 -10.05 10.31
C ALA A 4 -19.42 -9.20 9.60
N ASP A 5 -19.67 -7.99 10.10
CA ASP A 5 -20.67 -7.04 9.60
C ASP A 5 -20.07 -5.93 8.71
N LEU A 6 -18.77 -6.03 8.39
CA LEU A 6 -18.17 -5.13 7.40
C LEU A 6 -18.87 -5.27 6.04
N SER A 7 -19.23 -4.13 5.46
CA SER A 7 -19.76 -4.02 4.10
C SER A 7 -18.84 -3.12 3.26
N PRO A 8 -17.67 -3.62 2.86
CA PRO A 8 -16.70 -2.86 2.08
C PRO A 8 -17.27 -2.48 0.70
N ALA A 9 -16.74 -1.39 0.15
CA ALA A 9 -17.09 -0.89 -1.17
C ALA A 9 -15.84 -0.83 -2.05
N ASP A 10 -16.03 -0.88 -3.36
CA ASP A 10 -14.94 -0.78 -4.31
C ASP A 10 -14.19 0.55 -4.17
N PRO A 11 -12.85 0.54 -4.19
CA PRO A 11 -12.07 1.76 -4.07
C PRO A 11 -12.25 2.62 -5.33
N THR A 12 -12.54 3.91 -5.13
CA THR A 12 -12.66 4.89 -6.24
C THR A 12 -11.33 5.53 -6.64
N ILE A 13 -10.28 5.26 -5.85
CA ILE A 13 -8.89 5.68 -6.08
C ILE A 13 -8.03 4.41 -6.10
N PRO A 14 -7.01 4.30 -6.98
CA PRO A 14 -6.12 3.15 -6.98
C PRO A 14 -5.53 2.85 -5.60
N TYR A 15 -5.64 1.60 -5.19
CA TYR A 15 -5.17 1.11 -3.89
C TYR A 15 -4.06 0.08 -4.12
N TYR A 16 -2.88 0.33 -3.58
CA TYR A 16 -1.75 -0.60 -3.63
C TYR A 16 -1.64 -1.34 -2.30
N SER A 17 -1.99 -2.62 -2.27
CA SER A 17 -1.96 -3.40 -1.03
C SER A 17 -0.53 -3.70 -0.59
N ALA A 18 -0.23 -3.44 0.68
CA ALA A 18 0.99 -3.97 1.33
C ALA A 18 0.74 -5.34 2.00
N THR A 19 -0.47 -5.88 1.93
CA THR A 19 -0.85 -7.19 2.49
C THR A 19 -0.73 -8.29 1.44
N LEU A 20 -1.34 -8.07 0.27
CA LEU A 20 -1.39 -9.04 -0.82
C LEU A 20 0.00 -9.31 -1.40
N TYR A 21 0.14 -10.43 -2.10
CA TYR A 21 1.40 -10.75 -2.79
C TYR A 21 1.60 -9.88 -4.03
N ASP A 22 0.53 -9.59 -4.78
CA ASP A 22 0.53 -8.56 -5.81
C ASP A 22 -0.16 -7.29 -5.26
N PRO A 23 0.55 -6.15 -5.18
CA PRO A 23 -0.03 -4.90 -4.68
C PRO A 23 -1.18 -4.37 -5.55
N ARG A 24 -1.30 -4.77 -6.82
CA ARG A 24 -2.34 -4.30 -7.74
C ARG A 24 -3.59 -5.17 -7.75
N GLU A 25 -3.56 -6.32 -7.08
CA GLU A 25 -4.74 -7.17 -6.96
C GLU A 25 -5.83 -6.47 -6.14
N PRO A 26 -7.11 -6.60 -6.55
CA PRO A 26 -8.22 -6.11 -5.75
C PRO A 26 -8.26 -6.87 -4.41
N ALA A 27 -8.40 -6.13 -3.32
CA ALA A 27 -8.65 -6.72 -2.01
C ALA A 27 -10.15 -6.71 -1.71
N ASP A 28 -10.62 -7.72 -0.98
CA ASP A 28 -12.03 -7.79 -0.56
C ASP A 28 -12.34 -6.87 0.64
N TYR A 29 -11.31 -6.38 1.33
CA TYR A 29 -11.39 -5.47 2.50
C TYR A 29 -12.31 -5.98 3.64
N ASP A 30 -12.56 -7.29 3.66
CA ASP A 30 -13.39 -7.98 4.63
C ASP A 30 -12.59 -8.40 5.88
N ALA A 31 -13.24 -9.19 6.74
CA ALA A 31 -12.61 -9.69 7.95
C ALA A 31 -11.32 -10.49 7.67
N ASP A 32 -11.32 -11.33 6.62
CA ASP A 32 -10.18 -12.18 6.28
C ASP A 32 -9.01 -11.33 5.77
N TYR A 33 -9.28 -10.32 4.95
CA TYR A 33 -8.26 -9.34 4.53
C TYR A 33 -7.58 -8.67 5.73
N TRP A 34 -8.36 -8.22 6.73
CA TRP A 34 -7.79 -7.56 7.91
C TRP A 34 -7.03 -8.51 8.83
N VAL A 35 -7.45 -9.77 8.93
CA VAL A 35 -6.70 -10.82 9.62
C VAL A 35 -5.37 -11.07 8.91
N ASP A 36 -5.38 -11.14 7.58
CA ASP A 36 -4.18 -11.31 6.78
C ASP A 36 -3.25 -10.10 6.85
N ASN A 37 -3.79 -8.88 6.86
CA ASN A 37 -3.03 -7.65 7.05
C ASN A 37 -2.28 -7.65 8.40
N LEU A 38 -2.93 -8.15 9.45
CA LEU A 38 -2.32 -8.29 10.77
C LEU A 38 -1.26 -9.42 10.79
N ARG A 39 -1.52 -10.52 10.09
CA ARG A 39 -0.73 -11.75 10.19
C ARG A 39 0.48 -11.77 9.28
N HIS A 40 0.38 -11.22 8.08
CA HIS A 40 1.39 -11.30 7.04
C HIS A 40 2.37 -10.12 7.10
N ALA A 41 3.52 -10.30 6.43
CA ALA A 41 4.51 -9.24 6.32
C ALA A 41 3.94 -8.03 5.58
N VAL A 42 4.30 -6.82 6.04
CA VAL A 42 3.97 -5.58 5.34
C VAL A 42 4.93 -5.40 4.16
N ARG A 43 4.43 -5.60 2.94
CA ARG A 43 5.18 -5.49 1.67
C ARG A 43 5.21 -4.06 1.13
N PHE A 44 5.57 -3.10 1.99
CA PHE A 44 5.53 -1.67 1.65
C PHE A 44 6.35 -1.31 0.41
N ALA A 45 7.58 -1.86 0.30
CA ALA A 45 8.43 -1.63 -0.87
C ALA A 45 7.75 -2.04 -2.17
N ALA A 46 7.12 -3.22 -2.22
CA ALA A 46 6.41 -3.69 -3.42
C ALA A 46 5.24 -2.76 -3.80
N ALA A 47 4.46 -2.31 -2.82
CA ALA A 47 3.35 -1.38 -3.06
C ALA A 47 3.83 -0.03 -3.61
N VAL A 48 4.89 0.55 -3.04
CA VAL A 48 5.46 1.82 -3.51
C VAL A 48 6.09 1.68 -4.90
N GLN A 49 6.83 0.61 -5.14
CA GLN A 49 7.44 0.34 -6.45
C GLN A 49 6.37 0.17 -7.53
N ALA A 50 5.28 -0.55 -7.24
CA ALA A 50 4.16 -0.69 -8.15
C ALA A 50 3.53 0.67 -8.52
N ALA A 51 3.33 1.55 -7.54
CA ALA A 51 2.85 2.91 -7.82
C ALA A 51 3.85 3.71 -8.68
N MET A 52 5.16 3.58 -8.45
CA MET A 52 6.17 4.24 -9.29
C MET A 52 6.18 3.71 -10.72
N GLU A 53 6.09 2.40 -10.90
CA GLU A 53 5.96 1.77 -12.21
C GLU A 53 4.72 2.26 -12.96
N ASP A 54 3.61 2.45 -12.24
CA ASP A 54 2.34 2.94 -12.79
C ASP A 54 2.32 4.46 -13.04
N GLY A 55 3.46 5.14 -12.82
CA GLY A 55 3.68 6.53 -13.21
C GLY A 55 3.50 7.56 -12.09
N TYR A 56 3.20 7.14 -10.86
CA TYR A 56 3.11 8.06 -9.72
C TYR A 56 4.51 8.56 -9.31
N ARG A 57 4.65 9.87 -9.08
CA ARG A 57 5.95 10.52 -8.79
C ARG A 57 5.95 11.39 -7.54
N VAL A 58 4.77 11.81 -7.08
CA VAL A 58 4.63 12.64 -5.89
C VAL A 58 4.07 11.78 -4.77
N PHE A 59 4.80 11.69 -3.66
CA PHE A 59 4.41 10.88 -2.51
C PHE A 59 4.32 11.74 -1.26
N ALA A 60 3.16 11.75 -0.61
CA ALA A 60 2.93 12.49 0.62
C ALA A 60 2.54 11.53 1.74
N GLU A 61 3.26 11.60 2.87
CA GLU A 61 2.89 10.87 4.08
C GLU A 61 1.87 11.67 4.88
N LEU A 62 0.68 11.10 5.09
CA LEU A 62 -0.37 11.69 5.91
C LEU A 62 -0.24 11.19 7.36
N SER A 63 0.70 11.75 8.11
CA SER A 63 0.95 11.39 9.51
C SER A 63 1.38 12.62 10.35
N PRO A 64 1.24 12.57 11.68
CA PRO A 64 1.74 13.63 12.57
C PRO A 64 3.27 13.76 12.59
N HIS A 65 3.98 12.68 12.24
CA HIS A 65 5.44 12.62 12.24
C HIS A 65 5.91 11.70 11.11
N PRO A 66 6.81 12.15 10.21
CA PRO A 66 7.19 11.40 9.03
C PRO A 66 8.03 10.17 9.39
N LEU A 67 7.58 8.99 8.99
CA LEU A 67 8.26 7.71 9.20
C LEU A 67 8.61 6.99 7.89
N LEU A 68 7.89 7.26 6.81
CA LEU A 68 7.93 6.51 5.56
C LEU A 68 8.63 7.26 4.42
N THR A 69 8.78 8.58 4.52
CA THR A 69 9.41 9.40 3.47
C THR A 69 10.76 8.86 3.03
N HIS A 70 11.64 8.52 3.98
CA HIS A 70 12.95 7.96 3.66
C HIS A 70 12.87 6.59 2.96
N ALA A 71 11.90 5.75 3.34
CA ALA A 71 11.70 4.46 2.69
C ALA A 71 11.18 4.63 1.25
N VAL A 72 10.36 5.65 0.98
CA VAL A 72 9.94 5.99 -0.38
C VAL A 72 11.15 6.42 -1.22
N ASP A 73 12.00 7.31 -0.70
CA ASP A 73 13.22 7.75 -1.40
C ASP A 73 14.16 6.59 -1.73
N GLN A 74 14.33 5.65 -0.80
CA GLN A 74 15.15 4.45 -1.02
C GLN A 74 14.62 3.59 -2.17
N ASN A 75 13.30 3.42 -2.27
CA ASN A 75 12.68 2.66 -3.36
C ASN A 75 12.81 3.41 -4.69
N ALA A 76 12.58 4.72 -4.71
CA ALA A 76 12.76 5.56 -5.90
C ALA A 76 14.19 5.45 -6.46
N ASN A 77 15.19 5.58 -5.58
CA ASN A 77 16.59 5.43 -5.94
C ASN A 77 16.93 4.03 -6.46
N SER A 78 16.33 2.98 -5.89
CA SER A 78 16.56 1.60 -6.36
C SER A 78 16.01 1.32 -7.76
N LEU A 79 15.05 2.13 -8.22
CA LEU A 79 14.42 2.03 -9.54
C LEU A 79 14.95 3.08 -10.54
N ASP A 80 15.94 3.90 -10.16
CA ASP A 80 16.40 5.07 -10.92
C ASP A 80 15.25 6.04 -11.29
N VAL A 81 14.25 6.15 -10.41
CA VAL A 81 13.10 7.06 -10.55
C VAL A 81 13.29 8.27 -9.64
N SER A 82 12.95 9.46 -10.14
CA SER A 82 12.82 10.65 -9.30
C SER A 82 11.43 10.69 -8.65
N ALA A 83 11.39 10.72 -7.32
CA ALA A 83 10.20 10.96 -6.52
C ALA A 83 10.35 12.26 -5.73
N VAL A 84 9.25 12.97 -5.50
CA VAL A 84 9.19 14.23 -4.72
C VAL A 84 8.13 14.14 -3.63
#